data_AF-A0A7S4KF56-F1
#
_entry.id   AF-A0A7S4KF56-F1
#
_cell.length_a   1.000
_cell.length_b   1.000
_cell.length_c   1.000
_cell.angle_alpha   90.00
_cell.angle_beta   90.00
_cell.angle_gamma   90.00
#
_symmetry.space_group_name_H-M   'P 1'
#
loop_
_entity.id
_entity.type
_entity.pdbx_description
1 polymer ?
#
loop_
_entity_poly.entity_id
_entity_poly.type
_entity_poly.pdbx_seq_one_letter_code
_entity_poly.pdbx_strand_id
1 'polypeptide(L)'
;MRQYSQGVVGTGGQSLLSAPRSFQDSCVQTPTHFIEKNIDQSYEWNEWALRRRALHLANLRQKVTKSQQTDSSAFRREQESQVYLPKESTTMTGISTGTAAPISRNYIAGLRGSPDEQMRLVNLTVDPEITIGKYR
;
A
#
# COMPACT_ATOMS: atom_id res chain seq x y z
N MET A 1 -43.99 -15.23 -100.76
CA MET A 1 -42.85 -14.68 -99.98
C MET A 1 -43.40 -13.97 -98.76
N ARG A 2 -43.40 -14.63 -97.59
CA ARG A 2 -43.74 -13.99 -96.31
C ARG A 2 -42.45 -13.87 -95.51
N GLN A 3 -42.10 -12.64 -95.13
CA GLN A 3 -41.23 -12.39 -94.00
C GLN A 3 -41.84 -11.25 -93.20
N TYR A 4 -42.17 -11.53 -91.94
CA TYR A 4 -42.07 -10.56 -90.85
C TYR A 4 -41.60 -11.31 -89.60
N SER A 5 -40.55 -10.73 -89.02
CA SER A 5 -39.82 -11.07 -87.81
C SER A 5 -40.60 -10.83 -86.52
N GLN A 6 -40.02 -11.29 -85.39
CA GLN A 6 -40.31 -11.02 -83.96
C GLN A 6 -41.03 -12.20 -83.28
N GLY A 7 -40.65 -12.69 -82.09
CA GLY A 7 -39.59 -12.28 -81.17
C GLY A 7 -39.31 -13.40 -80.16
N VAL A 8 -38.08 -13.41 -79.64
CA VAL A 8 -37.60 -14.32 -78.60
C VAL A 8 -38.25 -13.94 -77.27
N VAL A 9 -39.11 -14.81 -76.73
CA VAL A 9 -39.55 -14.71 -75.33
C VAL A 9 -38.50 -15.40 -74.47
N GLY A 10 -37.62 -14.60 -73.88
CA GLY A 10 -36.70 -15.05 -72.85
C GLY A 10 -37.48 -15.41 -71.59
N THR A 11 -37.76 -16.69 -71.39
CA THR A 11 -38.25 -17.20 -70.11
C THR A 11 -37.09 -17.20 -69.14
N GLY A 12 -37.03 -16.17 -68.29
CA GLY A 12 -36.02 -16.04 -67.24
C GLY A 12 -35.99 -17.29 -66.36
N GLY A 13 -34.85 -17.97 -66.36
CA GLY A 13 -34.62 -19.15 -65.55
C GLY A 13 -34.63 -18.81 -64.06
N GLN A 14 -35.62 -19.32 -63.34
CA GLN A 14 -35.58 -19.48 -61.90
C GLN A 14 -35.46 -20.99 -61.64
N SER A 15 -34.38 -21.41 -60.96
CA SER A 15 -34.15 -22.82 -60.62
C SER A 15 -35.21 -23.30 -59.62
N LEU A 16 -35.86 -24.44 -59.92
CA LEU A 16 -36.87 -25.08 -59.04
C LEU A 16 -36.28 -25.58 -57.70
N LEU A 17 -34.94 -25.66 -57.59
CA LEU A 17 -34.23 -26.06 -56.38
C LEU A 17 -33.87 -24.87 -55.48
N SER A 18 -34.20 -23.64 -55.89
CA SER A 18 -33.93 -22.45 -55.06
C SER A 18 -34.96 -22.38 -53.93
N ALA A 19 -34.48 -22.30 -52.69
CA ALA A 19 -35.35 -22.10 -51.53
C ALA A 19 -36.29 -20.90 -51.76
N PRO A 20 -37.58 -21.00 -51.42
CA PRO A 20 -38.52 -19.91 -51.64
C PRO A 20 -38.03 -18.67 -50.89
N ARG A 21 -37.80 -17.57 -51.62
CA ARG A 21 -37.52 -16.28 -50.99
C ARG A 21 -38.77 -15.83 -50.25
N SER A 22 -38.77 -15.97 -48.92
CA SER A 22 -39.77 -15.32 -48.09
C SER A 22 -39.41 -13.84 -47.98
N PHE A 23 -40.29 -12.98 -48.48
CA PHE A 23 -40.25 -11.57 -48.12
C PHE A 23 -40.92 -11.45 -46.75
N GLN A 24 -40.18 -10.89 -45.81
CA GLN A 24 -40.66 -10.60 -44.46
C GLN A 24 -40.72 -9.08 -44.36
N ASP A 25 -41.85 -8.54 -43.93
CA ASP A 25 -41.97 -7.11 -43.67
C ASP A 25 -41.07 -6.77 -42.47
N SER A 26 -40.00 -6.01 -42.73
CA SER A 26 -39.14 -5.49 -41.68
C SER A 26 -39.68 -4.14 -41.21
N CYS A 27 -40.38 -4.12 -40.07
CA CYS A 27 -40.65 -2.87 -39.38
C CYS A 27 -39.42 -2.49 -38.54
N VAL A 28 -38.85 -1.33 -38.80
CA VAL A 28 -37.84 -0.72 -37.91
C VAL A 28 -38.59 0.24 -37.01
N GLN A 29 -38.88 -0.18 -35.78
CA GLN A 29 -39.45 0.70 -34.77
C GLN A 29 -38.33 1.58 -34.19
N THR A 30 -38.43 2.89 -34.39
CA THR A 30 -37.54 3.84 -33.70
C THR A 30 -37.82 3.76 -32.21
N PRO A 31 -36.81 3.57 -31.35
CA PRO A 31 -37.03 3.53 -29.91
C PRO A 31 -37.67 4.85 -29.45
N THR A 32 -38.83 4.74 -28.82
CA THR A 32 -39.70 5.88 -28.47
C THR A 32 -39.20 6.64 -27.24
N HIS A 33 -38.27 6.06 -26.47
CA HIS A 33 -37.81 6.60 -25.20
C HIS A 33 -36.29 6.63 -25.16
N PHE A 34 -35.72 7.66 -25.79
CA PHE A 34 -34.32 7.98 -25.57
C PHE A 34 -34.14 8.50 -24.15
N ILE A 35 -33.07 8.07 -23.47
CA ILE A 35 -32.69 8.67 -22.20
C ILE A 35 -32.11 10.04 -22.52
N GLU A 36 -32.94 11.08 -22.43
CA GLU A 36 -32.58 12.45 -22.82
C GLU A 36 -31.49 13.06 -21.91
N LYS A 37 -31.35 12.56 -20.68
CA LYS A 37 -30.40 13.05 -19.68
C LYS A 37 -29.75 11.88 -18.94
N ASN A 38 -28.44 11.75 -19.10
CA ASN A 38 -27.62 10.85 -18.30
C ASN A 38 -26.81 11.69 -17.30
N ILE A 39 -27.45 12.09 -16.20
CA ILE A 39 -26.78 12.82 -15.12
C ILE A 39 -26.40 11.80 -14.06
N ASP A 40 -25.09 11.52 -13.96
CA ASP A 40 -24.55 10.70 -12.90
C ASP A 40 -24.45 11.51 -11.60
N GLN A 41 -25.30 11.17 -10.63
CA GLN A 41 -25.32 11.80 -9.31
C GLN A 41 -24.07 11.48 -8.48
N SER A 42 -23.34 10.42 -8.84
CA SER A 42 -22.12 9.96 -8.18
C SER A 42 -20.84 10.40 -8.91
N TYR A 43 -20.99 11.28 -9.90
CA TYR A 43 -19.87 11.82 -10.66
C TYR A 43 -19.08 12.82 -9.83
N GLU A 44 -17.76 12.61 -9.76
CA GLU A 44 -16.82 13.60 -9.28
C GLU A 44 -15.66 13.76 -10.26
N TRP A 45 -15.29 15.01 -10.51
CA TRP A 45 -14.12 15.38 -11.28
C TRP A 45 -12.81 15.32 -10.47
N ASN A 46 -12.90 15.30 -9.13
CA ASN A 46 -11.74 15.29 -8.25
C ASN A 46 -11.10 13.90 -8.19
N GLU A 47 -9.91 13.78 -8.75
CA GLU A 47 -9.17 12.52 -8.83
C GLU A 47 -8.87 11.91 -7.45
N TRP A 48 -8.60 12.73 -6.43
CA TRP A 48 -8.34 12.24 -5.08
C TRP A 48 -9.60 11.68 -4.40
N ALA A 49 -10.78 12.19 -4.73
CA ALA A 49 -12.05 11.62 -4.28
C ALA A 49 -12.33 10.26 -4.94
N LEU A 50 -11.99 10.12 -6.23
CA LEU A 50 -12.10 8.85 -6.96
C LEU A 50 -11.12 7.79 -6.42
N ARG A 51 -9.86 8.16 -6.19
CA ARG A 51 -8.85 7.27 -5.59
C ARG A 51 -9.27 6.73 -4.23
N ARG A 52 -9.79 7.59 -3.34
CA ARG A 52 -10.28 7.17 -2.02
C ARG A 52 -11.45 6.19 -2.11
N ARG A 53 -12.41 6.43 -3.01
CA ARG A 53 -13.54 5.51 -3.25
C ARG A 53 -13.07 4.17 -3.80
N ALA A 54 -12.15 4.17 -4.76
CA ALA A 54 -11.59 2.94 -5.31
C ALA A 54 -10.87 2.11 -4.22
N LEU A 55 -10.05 2.75 -3.38
CA LEU A 55 -9.38 2.09 -2.27
C LEU A 55 -10.38 1.54 -1.24
N HIS A 56 -11.42 2.30 -0.91
CA HIS A 56 -12.48 1.84 -0.01
C HIS A 56 -13.18 0.58 -0.54
N LEU A 57 -13.54 0.57 -1.82
CA LEU A 57 -14.18 -0.57 -2.48
C LEU A 57 -13.24 -1.79 -2.52
N ALA A 58 -11.96 -1.58 -2.86
CA ALA A 58 -10.96 -2.65 -2.83
C ALA A 58 -10.83 -3.27 -1.42
N ASN A 59 -10.78 -2.44 -0.37
CA ASN A 59 -10.75 -2.92 1.01
C ASN A 59 -12.00 -3.74 1.37
N LEU A 60 -13.19 -3.30 0.95
CA LEU A 60 -14.43 -4.07 1.17
C LEU A 60 -14.37 -5.44 0.47
N ARG A 61 -13.89 -5.49 -0.78
CA ARG A 61 -13.73 -6.76 -1.52
C ARG A 61 -12.71 -7.70 -0.89
N GLN A 62 -11.65 -7.15 -0.31
CA GLN A 62 -10.62 -7.94 0.39
C GLN A 62 -11.10 -8.43 1.76
N LYS A 63 -12.01 -7.70 2.41
CA LYS A 63 -12.62 -8.06 3.70
C LYS A 63 -13.77 -9.07 3.58
N VAL A 64 -13.99 -9.65 2.40
CA VAL A 64 -14.94 -10.75 2.24
C VAL A 64 -14.43 -11.95 3.03
N THR A 65 -15.22 -12.39 4.02
CA THR A 65 -14.94 -13.57 4.84
C THR A 65 -14.73 -14.79 3.94
N LYS A 66 -13.48 -15.25 3.81
CA LYS A 66 -13.10 -16.40 2.97
C LYS A 66 -13.46 -17.74 3.58
N SER A 67 -13.69 -17.75 4.89
CA SER A 67 -13.99 -18.93 5.68
C SER A 67 -15.13 -18.57 6.63
N GLN A 68 -16.36 -18.91 6.25
CA GLN A 68 -17.37 -19.24 7.24
C GLN A 68 -17.46 -20.76 7.26
N GLN A 69 -17.55 -21.34 8.46
CA GLN A 69 -17.85 -22.75 8.60
C GLN A 69 -19.23 -23.01 7.98
N THR A 70 -19.25 -23.63 6.80
CA THR A 70 -20.44 -24.27 6.24
C THR A 70 -20.71 -25.58 6.99
N ASP A 71 -21.91 -26.14 6.94
CA ASP A 71 -22.22 -27.44 7.57
C ASP A 71 -21.25 -28.56 7.14
N SER A 72 -20.68 -28.47 5.92
CA SER A 72 -19.65 -29.37 5.40
C SER A 72 -18.26 -29.21 6.05
N SER A 73 -17.98 -28.08 6.69
CA SER A 73 -16.72 -27.82 7.40
C SER A 73 -16.61 -28.59 8.72
N ALA A 74 -17.74 -29.03 9.29
CA ALA A 74 -17.78 -29.86 10.50
C ALA A 74 -17.15 -31.25 10.30
N PHE A 75 -17.06 -31.74 9.05
CA PHE A 75 -16.46 -33.03 8.70
C PHE A 75 -14.95 -32.97 8.41
N ARG A 76 -14.33 -31.78 8.39
CA ARG A 76 -12.88 -31.64 8.19
C ARG A 76 -12.16 -31.92 9.51
N ARG A 77 -11.78 -33.18 9.71
CA ARG A 77 -10.92 -33.64 10.82
C ARG A 77 -9.47 -33.20 10.56
N GLU A 78 -9.20 -31.90 10.66
CA GLU A 78 -7.84 -31.35 10.73
C GLU A 78 -7.77 -30.41 11.94
N GLN A 79 -7.54 -31.00 13.12
CA GLN A 79 -7.07 -30.25 14.28
C GLN A 79 -5.55 -30.12 14.13
N GLU A 80 -5.09 -29.08 13.45
CA GLU A 80 -3.72 -28.62 13.64
C GLU A 80 -3.71 -27.65 14.82
N SER A 81 -3.12 -28.07 15.94
CA SER A 81 -2.91 -27.18 17.09
C SER A 81 -1.74 -26.25 16.78
N GLN A 82 -2.01 -24.95 16.74
CA GLN A 82 -0.96 -23.97 16.51
C GLN A 82 -0.12 -23.81 17.77
N VAL A 83 1.11 -24.35 17.76
CA VAL A 83 2.08 -24.17 18.84
C VAL A 83 2.81 -22.83 18.63
N TYR A 84 2.55 -21.89 19.54
CA TYR A 84 3.33 -20.65 19.64
C TYR A 84 4.38 -20.81 20.73
N LEU A 85 5.61 -21.15 20.34
CA LEU A 85 6.74 -21.09 21.27
C LEU A 85 7.01 -19.62 21.63
N PRO A 86 7.16 -19.29 22.93
CA PRO A 86 7.59 -17.96 23.35
C PRO A 86 8.89 -17.60 22.62
N LYS A 87 8.92 -16.41 22.01
CA LYS A 87 10.14 -15.89 21.40
C LYS A 87 10.96 -15.19 22.47
N GLU A 88 12.23 -15.55 22.60
CA GLU A 88 13.18 -14.80 23.39
C GLU A 88 13.30 -13.39 22.81
N SER A 89 12.98 -12.38 23.63
CA SER A 89 13.10 -10.98 23.25
C SER A 89 13.92 -10.26 24.31
N THR A 90 15.08 -9.75 23.90
CA THR A 90 15.94 -8.92 24.75
C THR A 90 15.76 -7.46 24.36
N THR A 91 15.70 -6.57 25.35
CA THR A 91 15.66 -5.13 25.14
C THR A 91 16.86 -4.52 25.84
N MET A 92 17.66 -3.74 25.11
CA MET A 92 18.78 -3.01 25.67
C MET A 92 18.29 -1.67 26.23
N THR A 93 18.70 -1.32 27.44
CA THR A 93 18.50 0.02 28.00
C THR A 93 19.62 0.95 27.52
N GLY A 94 19.28 2.22 27.27
CA GLY A 94 20.28 3.22 26.91
C GLY A 94 21.24 3.47 28.07
N ILE A 95 22.53 3.28 27.84
CA ILE A 95 23.58 3.66 28.79
C ILE A 95 24.05 5.07 28.40
N SER A 96 23.80 6.05 29.26
CA SER A 96 24.32 7.41 29.07
C SER A 96 25.68 7.52 29.76
N THR A 97 26.75 7.53 28.97
CA THR A 97 28.10 7.87 29.45
C THR A 97 28.44 9.31 29.05
N GLY A 98 29.23 9.99 29.89
CA GLY A 98 29.75 11.31 29.60
C GLY A 98 31.22 11.38 29.99
N THR A 99 32.04 12.00 29.14
CA THR A 99 33.47 12.24 29.41
C THR A 99 33.63 13.69 29.83
N ALA A 100 34.20 13.93 31.01
CA ALA A 100 34.51 15.27 31.49
C ALA A 100 35.93 15.66 31.08
N ALA A 101 36.10 16.88 30.55
CA ALA A 101 37.42 17.37 30.16
C ALA A 101 38.31 17.69 31.38
N PRO A 102 39.65 17.58 31.24
CA PRO A 102 40.61 17.99 32.26
C PRO A 102 40.40 19.46 32.67
N ILE A 103 40.40 19.74 33.97
CA ILE A 103 40.22 21.09 34.50
C ILE A 103 41.58 21.65 34.93
N SER A 104 42.01 22.76 34.33
CA SER A 104 43.18 23.51 34.79
C SER A 104 42.80 24.47 35.92
N ARG A 105 43.58 24.46 37.01
CA ARG A 105 43.42 25.35 38.17
C ARG A 105 44.76 25.90 38.61
N ASN A 106 44.74 27.15 39.06
CA ASN A 106 45.92 27.81 39.61
C ASN A 106 45.85 27.73 41.14
N TYR A 107 46.87 27.15 41.76
CA TYR A 107 47.00 27.05 43.22
C TYR A 107 48.19 27.86 43.70
N ILE A 108 48.04 28.47 44.88
CA ILE A 108 49.13 29.19 45.53
C ILE A 108 49.75 28.23 46.55
N ALA A 109 50.99 27.80 46.27
CA ALA A 109 51.78 26.93 47.14
C ALA A 109 52.77 27.76 47.97
N GLY A 110 53.25 27.19 49.09
CA GLY A 110 54.23 27.84 49.97
C GLY A 110 53.63 28.75 51.05
N LEU A 111 52.31 28.75 51.26
CA LEU A 111 51.64 29.54 52.31
C LEU A 111 51.70 28.92 53.71
N ARG A 112 52.01 27.61 53.82
CA ARG A 112 52.02 26.84 55.09
C ARG A 112 53.20 25.86 55.17
N GLY A 113 54.37 26.27 54.66
CA GLY A 113 55.61 25.48 54.60
C GLY A 113 56.66 25.88 55.65
N SER A 114 57.91 25.45 55.44
CA SER A 114 59.04 25.89 56.28
C SER A 114 59.29 27.40 56.11
N PRO A 115 59.96 28.08 57.06
CA PRO A 115 60.15 29.55 57.02
C PRO A 115 60.88 30.06 55.77
N ASP A 116 61.69 29.21 55.14
CA ASP A 116 62.47 29.52 53.94
C ASP A 116 61.68 29.31 52.64
N GLU A 117 60.46 28.78 52.71
CA GLU A 117 59.66 28.45 51.52
C GLU A 117 58.92 29.69 50.99
N GLN A 118 59.18 30.02 49.72
CA GLN A 118 58.61 31.20 49.07
C GLN A 118 57.27 30.88 48.39
N MET A 119 56.36 31.86 48.42
CA MET A 119 55.06 31.75 47.75
C MET A 119 55.23 31.60 46.23
N ARG A 120 54.60 30.57 45.65
CA ARG A 120 54.62 30.34 44.20
C ARG A 120 53.25 29.93 43.66
N LEU A 121 52.90 30.47 42.49
CA LEU A 121 51.72 30.06 41.75
C LEU A 121 52.04 28.81 40.90
N VAL A 122 51.24 27.76 41.08
CA VAL A 122 51.41 26.46 40.42
C VAL A 122 50.15 26.16 39.62
N ASN A 123 50.33 25.83 38.34
CA ASN A 123 49.24 25.40 37.47
C ASN A 123 49.09 23.89 37.58
N LEU A 124 47.92 23.42 37.99
CA LEU A 124 47.58 22.01 38.12
C LEU A 124 46.45 21.67 37.15
N THR A 125 46.67 20.66 36.30
CA THR A 125 45.61 20.07 35.47
C THR A 125 45.11 18.82 36.17
N VAL A 126 43.82 18.81 36.53
CA VAL A 126 43.18 17.69 37.24
C VAL A 126 42.24 16.97 36.28
N ASP A 127 42.53 15.70 36.02
CA ASP A 127 41.64 14.80 35.30
C ASP A 127 40.59 14.24 36.27
N PRO A 128 39.29 14.45 36.02
CA PRO A 128 38.23 14.05 36.94
C PRO A 128 38.03 12.52 37.03
N GLU A 129 38.61 11.74 36.11
CA GLU A 129 38.49 10.28 36.08
C GLU A 129 39.50 9.54 36.96
N ILE A 130 40.54 10.24 37.46
CA ILE A 130 41.49 9.66 38.38
C ILE A 130 40.99 9.93 39.80
N THR A 131 40.22 8.98 40.37
CA THR A 131 40.06 8.89 41.82
C THR A 131 41.39 8.49 42.45
N ILE A 132 42.29 9.45 42.67
CA ILE A 132 43.41 9.28 43.62
C ILE A 132 42.77 9.19 45.01
N GLY A 133 42.70 7.96 45.53
CA GLY A 133 42.28 7.69 46.91
C GLY A 133 40.89 7.06 47.06
N LYS A 134 40.71 5.84 46.55
CA LYS A 134 39.88 4.87 47.28
C LYS A 134 40.80 4.00 48.12
N TYR A 135 41.08 4.44 49.35
CA TYR A 135 41.49 3.53 50.41
C TYR A 135 40.22 2.89 50.97
N ARG A 136 40.05 1.60 50.68
CA ARG A 136 39.47 0.61 51.60
C ARG A 136 40.47 -0.52 51.72
#